data_AF-A0A820IMI3-F1
#
_entry.id   AF-A0A820IMI3-F1
#
_cell.length_a   1.000
_cell.length_b   1.000
_cell.length_c   1.000
_cell.angle_alpha   90.00
_cell.angle_beta   90.00
_cell.angle_gamma   90.00
#
_symmetry.space_group_name_H-M   'P 1'
#
loop_
_entity.id
_entity.type
_entity.pdbx_description
1 polymer ?
#
loop_
_entity_poly.entity_id
_entity_poly.type
_entity_poly.pdbx_seq_one_letter_code
_entity_poly.pdbx_strand_id
1 'polypeptide(L)'
;MNKYFVTYESKFYEFEILIKKMDSKLKVLRATVQSQDITFLNAHRWKKLILESFPELKELYLRYIENYDREDEYSVELDQFNSSFWIERK
;
A
#
# COMPACT_ATOMS: atom_id res chain seq x y z
N MET A 1 2.62 17.58 -10.11
CA MET A 1 2.71 16.11 -9.92
C MET A 1 2.15 15.83 -8.54
N ASN A 2 0.95 15.26 -8.45
CA ASN A 2 0.30 15.00 -7.16
C ASN A 2 0.94 13.76 -6.53
N LYS A 3 1.47 13.91 -5.32
CA LYS A 3 2.11 12.86 -4.52
C LYS A 3 1.45 12.85 -3.15
N TYR A 4 1.10 11.68 -2.65
CA TYR A 4 0.61 11.52 -1.28
C TYR A 4 1.53 10.62 -0.47
N PHE A 5 1.75 11.04 0.78
CA PHE A 5 2.43 10.28 1.81
C PHE A 5 1.43 9.97 2.91
N VAL A 6 1.20 8.69 3.18
CA VAL A 6 0.27 8.26 4.21
C VAL A 6 1.04 7.40 5.22
N THR A 7 1.00 7.81 6.50
CA THR A 7 1.37 6.95 7.63
C THR A 7 0.08 6.49 8.27
N TYR A 8 -0.09 5.17 8.44
CA TYR A 8 -1.36 4.61 8.87
C TYR A 8 -1.22 3.55 9.95
N GLU A 9 -1.88 3.78 11.09
CA GLU A 9 -1.91 2.92 12.27
C GLU A 9 -3.36 2.46 12.55
N SER A 10 -3.96 1.76 11.58
CA SER A 10 -5.26 1.12 11.80
C SER A 10 -5.43 -0.10 10.87
N LYS A 11 -6.63 -0.67 10.84
CA LYS A 11 -7.01 -1.81 10.00
C LYS A 11 -7.11 -1.43 8.53
N PHE A 12 -6.87 -2.38 7.63
CA PHE A 12 -6.88 -2.11 6.19
C PHE A 12 -8.20 -1.57 5.67
N TYR A 13 -9.34 -2.00 6.23
CA TYR A 13 -10.64 -1.53 5.75
C TYR A 13 -10.81 -0.01 5.93
N GLU A 14 -10.22 0.56 6.99
CA GLU A 14 -10.29 2.00 7.25
C GLU A 14 -9.36 2.75 6.28
N PHE A 15 -8.20 2.17 5.99
CA PHE A 15 -7.31 2.66 4.94
C PHE A 15 -8.01 2.67 3.57
N GLU A 16 -8.74 1.62 3.20
CA GLU A 16 -9.53 1.57 1.96
C GLU A 16 -10.55 2.71 1.88
N ILE A 17 -11.25 2.99 2.98
CA ILE A 17 -12.22 4.09 3.05
C ILE A 17 -11.54 5.44 2.85
N LEU A 18 -10.36 5.64 3.44
CA LEU A 18 -9.56 6.86 3.25
C LEU A 18 -9.14 7.01 1.79
N ILE A 19 -8.54 5.97 1.22
CA ILE A 19 -8.01 5.94 -0.14
C ILE A 19 -9.10 6.22 -1.18
N LYS A 20 -10.28 5.63 -1.01
CA LYS A 20 -11.42 5.84 -1.91
C LYS A 20 -11.93 7.29 -1.94
N LYS A 21 -11.54 8.13 -0.97
CA LYS A 21 -11.87 9.56 -0.92
C LYS A 21 -10.79 10.45 -1.54
N MET A 22 -9.63 9.90 -1.90
CA MET A 22 -8.51 10.67 -2.46
C MET A 22 -8.71 10.92 -3.96
N ASP A 23 -7.97 11.90 -4.49
CA ASP A 23 -7.99 12.25 -5.91
C ASP A 23 -7.55 11.06 -6.79
N SER A 24 -8.41 10.66 -7.73
CA SER A 24 -8.18 9.54 -8.64
C SER A 24 -7.05 9.76 -9.64
N LYS A 25 -6.60 11.01 -9.82
CA LYS A 25 -5.46 11.38 -10.68
C LYS A 25 -4.10 11.20 -10.01
N LEU A 26 -4.07 10.49 -8.88
CA LEU A 26 -2.83 10.20 -8.17
C LEU A 26 -1.89 9.36 -9.04
N LYS A 27 -0.64 9.84 -9.19
CA LYS A 27 0.40 9.14 -9.96
C LYS A 27 1.38 8.37 -9.09
N VAL A 28 1.56 8.79 -7.83
CA VAL A 28 2.51 8.18 -6.88
C VAL A 28 1.86 8.07 -5.52
N LEU A 29 1.81 6.85 -4.98
CA LEU A 29 1.33 6.57 -3.63
C LEU A 29 2.48 6.03 -2.78
N ARG A 30 2.78 6.69 -1.66
CA ARG A 30 3.73 6.22 -0.67
C ARG A 30 2.99 5.94 0.63
N ALA A 31 2.92 4.68 1.01
CA ALA A 31 2.24 4.23 2.22
C ALA A 31 3.25 3.59 3.17
N THR A 32 3.38 4.15 4.37
CA THR A 32 4.02 3.46 5.51
C THR A 32 2.92 3.00 6.44
N VAL A 33 2.77 1.70 6.57
CA VAL A 33 1.75 1.07 7.40
C VAL A 33 2.44 0.52 8.61
N GLN A 34 2.00 0.95 9.79
CA GLN A 34 2.46 0.43 11.05
C GLN A 34 1.28 -0.28 11.71
N SER A 35 1.17 -1.59 11.50
CA SER A 35 -0.02 -2.35 11.85
C SER A 35 0.34 -3.82 12.11
N GLN A 36 -0.53 -4.51 12.83
CA GLN A 36 -0.51 -5.99 12.96
C GLN A 36 -1.53 -6.64 12.01
N ASP A 37 -2.26 -5.83 11.23
CA ASP A 37 -3.23 -6.32 10.26
C ASP A 37 -2.50 -6.84 9.01
N ILE A 38 -2.28 -8.16 8.97
CA ILE A 38 -1.65 -8.86 7.85
C ILE A 38 -2.39 -8.65 6.51
N THR A 39 -3.61 -8.11 6.52
CA THR A 39 -4.31 -7.81 5.26
C THR A 39 -3.64 -6.69 4.46
N PHE A 40 -2.77 -5.88 5.07
CA PHE A 40 -1.85 -4.99 4.35
C PHE A 40 -0.81 -5.71 3.50
N LEU A 41 -0.57 -6.99 3.77
CA LEU A 41 0.33 -7.84 3.00
C LEU A 41 -0.39 -8.59 1.86
N ASN A 42 -1.70 -8.39 1.69
CA ASN A 42 -2.49 -9.03 0.64
C ASN A 42 -2.41 -8.24 -0.67
N ALA A 43 -1.57 -8.71 -1.60
CA ALA A 43 -1.38 -8.04 -2.89
C ALA A 43 -2.70 -7.98 -3.69
N HIS A 44 -3.52 -9.03 -3.69
CA HIS A 44 -4.76 -9.03 -4.47
C HIS A 44 -5.70 -7.89 -4.06
N ARG A 45 -5.81 -7.63 -2.76
CA ARG A 45 -6.64 -6.54 -2.21
C ARG A 45 -6.10 -5.17 -2.60
N TRP A 46 -4.78 -4.96 -2.50
CA TRP A 46 -4.13 -3.75 -3.00
C TRP A 46 -4.35 -3.52 -4.49
N LYS A 47 -4.18 -4.56 -5.31
CA LYS A 47 -4.39 -4.47 -6.76
C LYS A 47 -5.81 -4.01 -7.08
N LYS A 48 -6.81 -4.60 -6.42
CA LYS A 48 -8.21 -4.20 -6.58
C LYS A 48 -8.41 -2.73 -6.18
N LEU A 49 -7.92 -2.32 -5.02
CA LEU A 49 -8.05 -0.95 -4.53
C LEU A 49 -7.43 0.07 -5.50
N ILE A 50 -6.24 -0.21 -6.02
CA ILE A 50 -5.51 0.67 -6.95
C ILE A 50 -6.27 0.78 -8.27
N LEU A 51 -6.73 -0.33 -8.85
CA LEU A 51 -7.48 -0.31 -10.10
C LEU A 51 -8.80 0.46 -9.97
N GLU A 52 -9.47 0.37 -8.82
CA GLU A 52 -10.73 1.06 -8.55
C GLU A 52 -10.53 2.56 -8.25
N SER A 53 -9.49 2.91 -7.48
CA SER A 53 -9.36 4.25 -6.90
C SER A 53 -8.34 5.12 -7.63
N PHE A 54 -7.29 4.53 -8.19
CA PHE A 54 -6.16 5.23 -8.82
C PHE A 54 -5.78 4.59 -10.16
N PRO A 55 -6.65 4.66 -11.18
CA PRO A 55 -6.35 4.09 -12.49
C PRO A 55 -5.10 4.71 -13.15
N GLU A 56 -4.72 5.93 -12.77
CA GLU A 56 -3.53 6.62 -13.24
C GLU A 56 -2.27 6.39 -12.38
N LEU A 57 -2.33 5.52 -11.36
CA LEU A 57 -1.20 5.25 -10.48
C LEU A 57 -0.06 4.59 -11.25
N LYS A 58 1.10 5.23 -11.20
CA LYS A 58 2.33 4.76 -11.84
C LYS A 58 3.29 4.13 -10.85
N GLU A 59 3.41 4.69 -9.66
CA GLU A 59 4.35 4.24 -8.65
C GLU A 59 3.63 3.94 -7.33
N LEU A 60 3.92 2.79 -6.74
CA LEU A 60 3.49 2.43 -5.39
C LEU A 60 4.71 2.06 -4.55
N TYR A 61 4.89 2.79 -3.45
CA TYR A 61 5.83 2.41 -2.40
C TYR A 61 5.04 2.01 -1.16
N LEU A 62 5.14 0.74 -0.79
CA LEU A 62 4.53 0.20 0.42
C LEU A 62 5.63 -0.22 1.39
N ARG A 63 5.63 0.35 2.58
CA ARG A 63 6.46 -0.07 3.72
C ARG A 63 5.52 -0.58 4.79
N TYR A 64 5.66 -1.83 5.22
CA TYR A 64 4.92 -2.39 6.34
C TYR A 64 5.87 -2.56 7.53
N ILE A 65 5.45 -2.10 8.69
CA ILE A 65 6.17 -2.16 9.96
C ILE A 65 5.27 -2.90 10.93
N GLU A 66 5.68 -4.08 11.37
CA GLU A 66 4.97 -4.82 12.40
C GLU A 66 5.44 -4.34 13.77
N ASN A 67 4.52 -3.83 14.59
CA ASN A 67 4.83 -3.45 15.97
C ASN A 67 4.99 -4.69 16.84
N TYR A 68 6.16 -5.31 16.78
CA TYR A 68 6.71 -6.07 17.90
C TYR A 68 7.83 -5.24 18.51
N ASP A 69 8.10 -5.39 19.80
CA ASP A 69 9.27 -4.81 20.51
C ASP A 69 10.63 -5.34 19.97
N ARG A 70 10.73 -5.59 18.66
CA ARG A 70 11.93 -6.05 17.97
C ARG A 70 12.17 -5.16 16.77
N GLU A 71 13.39 -4.65 16.70
CA GLU A 71 13.97 -3.80 15.65
C GLU A 71 14.10 -4.51 14.28
N ASP A 72 13.30 -5.54 14.01
CA ASP A 72 13.35 -6.28 12.76
C ASP A 72 12.37 -5.65 11.78
N GLU A 73 12.87 -4.69 10.99
CA GLU A 73 12.18 -4.22 9.79
C GLU A 73 12.02 -5.41 8.83
N TYR A 74 10.82 -5.98 8.79
CA TYR A 74 10.47 -7.01 7.81
C TYR A 74 10.35 -6.38 6.42
N SER A 75 11.48 -6.28 5.70
CA SER A 75 11.47 -6.16 4.24
C SER A 75 11.16 -7.52 3.61
N VAL A 76 9.99 -8.09 3.93
CA VAL A 76 9.57 -9.33 3.28
C VAL A 76 9.19 -8.95 1.86
N GLU A 77 10.03 -9.33 0.88
CA GLU A 77 9.58 -9.46 -0.50
C GLU A 77 8.52 -10.57 -0.52
N LEU A 78 7.27 -10.18 -0.24
CA LEU A 78 6.15 -11.08 -0.28
C LEU A 78 5.97 -11.52 -1.73
N ASP A 79 6.08 -12.82 -1.99
CA ASP A 79 5.94 -13.42 -3.32
C ASP A 79 4.72 -12.92 -4.11
N GLN A 80 3.67 -12.51 -3.40
CA GLN A 80 2.44 -11.96 -3.98
C GLN A 80 2.65 -10.61 -4.71
N PHE A 81 3.74 -9.89 -4.43
CA PHE A 81 4.13 -8.64 -5.09
C PHE A 81 5.12 -8.83 -6.25
N ASN A 82 5.30 -10.06 -6.73
CA ASN A 82 6.23 -10.37 -7.83
C ASN A 82 5.55 -10.49 -9.21
N SER A 83 4.25 -10.20 -9.32
CA SER A 83 3.56 -10.17 -10.62
C SER A 83 3.95 -8.95 -11.46
N SER A 84 3.79 -9.03 -12.79
CA SER A 84 4.09 -7.93 -13.73
C SER A 84 3.41 -6.61 -13.34
N PHE A 85 2.19 -6.68 -12.80
CA PHE A 85 1.44 -5.51 -12.32
C PHE A 85 2.23 -4.68 -11.30
N TRP A 86 2.98 -5.34 -10.40
CA TRP A 86 3.76 -4.69 -9.36
C TRP A 86 5.12 -4.24 -9.87
N ILE A 87 5.76 -5.05 -10.70
CA ILE A 87 7.06 -4.73 -11.31
C ILE A 87 6.97 -3.44 -12.13
N GLU A 88 5.88 -3.26 -12.87
CA GLU A 88 5.61 -2.02 -13.64
C GLU A 88 5.37 -0.78 -12.75
N ARG A 89 5.16 -0.98 -11.44
CA ARG A 89 4.77 0.07 -10.48
C ARG A 89 5.77 0.25 -9.33
N LYS A 90 6.94 -0.41 -9.38
CA LYS A 90 8.06 -0.24 -8.44
C LYS A 90 8.85 1.05 -8.72
#